data_AF-D7BYD7-F1
#
_entry.id   AF-D7BYD7-F1
#
_cell.length_a   1.000
_cell.length_b   1.000
_cell.length_c   1.000
_cell.angle_alpha   90.00
_cell.angle_beta   90.00
_cell.angle_gamma   90.00
#
_symmetry.space_group_name_H-M   'P 1'
#
loop_
_entity.id
_entity.type
_entity.pdbx_description
1 polymer ?
#
loop_
_entity_poly.entity_id
_entity_poly.type
_entity_poly.pdbx_seq_one_letter_code
_entity_poly.pdbx_strand_id
1 'polypeptide(L)'
;MVSVAHTAQSIEITAENLQEELRRLEVQRQALERELAAVVAHLGSVRTTLNALQDLMQVATLASGEAAVGVAVPKPVRAKVTEAVEPTPSGPTPSGPAPAPDGAAVVRAEPEARPQRPEGQQKQQKQQKQQKPARTARRGERGDRQTDGKYGRLTEQIMDFFAGTGGADVRARDVAAALGRDTDAGSINAVRSTLDRLVATSRVQRAGRGLYRANPS
;
A
#
# COMPACT_ATOMS: atom_id res chain seq x y z
N MET A 1 -14.53 24.29 -36.54
CA MET A 1 -15.35 23.93 -35.36
C MET A 1 -14.86 22.68 -34.61
N VAL A 2 -13.72 22.06 -34.94
CA VAL A 2 -13.26 20.78 -34.36
C VAL A 2 -12.69 20.90 -32.94
N SER A 3 -12.12 22.04 -32.57
CA SER A 3 -11.47 22.24 -31.26
C SER A 3 -12.45 22.24 -30.09
N VAL A 4 -13.69 22.72 -30.29
CA VAL A 4 -14.72 22.75 -29.23
C VAL A 4 -15.22 21.33 -28.92
N ALA A 5 -15.38 20.50 -29.94
CA ALA A 5 -15.76 19.09 -29.78
C ALA A 5 -14.67 18.30 -29.03
N HIS A 6 -13.40 18.51 -29.36
CA HIS A 6 -12.30 17.87 -28.63
C HIS A 6 -12.22 18.30 -27.15
N THR A 7 -12.49 19.58 -26.85
CA THR A 7 -12.53 20.05 -25.45
C THR A 7 -13.70 19.45 -24.68
N ALA A 8 -14.88 19.30 -25.30
CA ALA A 8 -16.03 18.65 -24.67
C ALA A 8 -15.73 17.17 -24.36
N GLN A 9 -15.17 16.43 -25.32
CA GLN A 9 -14.77 15.03 -25.12
C GLN A 9 -13.73 14.86 -24.01
N SER A 10 -12.75 15.78 -23.93
CA SER A 10 -11.72 15.72 -22.88
C SER A 10 -12.31 15.92 -21.48
N ILE A 11 -13.35 16.78 -21.36
CA ILE A 11 -14.06 17.01 -20.11
C ILE A 11 -14.88 15.77 -19.71
N GLU A 12 -15.56 15.14 -20.68
CA GLU A 12 -16.33 13.92 -20.45
C GLU A 12 -15.43 12.77 -19.95
N ILE A 13 -14.31 12.52 -20.64
CA ILE A 13 -13.32 11.50 -20.21
C ILE A 13 -12.77 11.80 -18.81
N THR A 14 -12.54 13.09 -18.51
CA THR A 14 -12.07 13.47 -17.16
C THR A 14 -13.15 13.24 -16.12
N ALA A 15 -14.41 13.53 -16.42
CA ALA A 15 -15.53 13.29 -15.52
C ALA A 15 -15.74 11.79 -15.27
N GLU A 16 -15.66 10.96 -16.30
CA GLU A 16 -15.73 9.49 -16.18
C GLU A 16 -14.60 8.95 -15.30
N ASN A 17 -13.35 9.39 -15.52
CA ASN A 17 -12.21 8.96 -14.71
C ASN A 17 -12.37 9.36 -13.23
N LEU A 18 -12.85 10.58 -12.95
CA LEU A 18 -13.13 11.01 -11.59
C LEU A 18 -14.26 10.20 -10.94
N GLN A 19 -15.28 9.80 -11.70
CA GLN A 19 -16.35 8.93 -11.21
C GLN A 19 -15.85 7.52 -10.89
N GLU A 20 -14.97 6.97 -11.73
CA GLU A 20 -14.32 5.69 -11.48
C GLU A 20 -13.41 5.75 -10.24
N GLU A 21 -12.62 6.80 -10.11
CA GLU A 21 -11.76 7.01 -8.94
C GLU A 21 -12.59 7.15 -7.65
N LEU A 22 -13.71 7.88 -7.70
CA LEU A 22 -14.62 8.00 -6.57
C LEU A 22 -15.16 6.63 -6.15
N ARG A 23 -15.66 5.82 -7.10
CA ARG A 23 -16.14 4.45 -6.79
C ARG A 23 -15.04 3.58 -6.19
N ARG A 24 -13.81 3.69 -6.69
CA ARG A 24 -12.67 2.96 -6.16
C ARG A 24 -12.37 3.36 -4.71
N LEU A 25 -12.37 4.66 -4.41
CA LEU A 25 -12.14 5.17 -3.06
C LEU A 25 -13.26 4.74 -2.10
N GLU A 26 -14.52 4.71 -2.55
CA GLU A 26 -15.64 4.22 -1.73
C GLU A 26 -15.47 2.75 -1.36
N VAL A 27 -15.06 1.90 -2.30
CA VAL A 27 -14.78 0.49 -2.03
C VAL A 27 -13.62 0.33 -1.04
N GLN A 28 -12.55 1.12 -1.20
CA GLN A 28 -11.42 1.10 -0.26
C GLN A 28 -11.83 1.54 1.14
N ARG A 29 -12.65 2.58 1.26
CA ARG A 29 -13.20 3.04 2.54
C ARG A 29 -14.00 1.92 3.22
N GLN A 30 -14.91 1.26 2.49
CA GLN A 30 -15.70 0.17 3.04
C GLN A 30 -14.85 -1.01 3.50
N ALA A 31 -13.77 -1.33 2.78
CA ALA A 31 -12.82 -2.36 3.19
C ALA A 31 -12.13 -2.00 4.51
N LEU A 32 -11.63 -0.77 4.64
CA LEU A 32 -11.01 -0.27 5.88
C LEU A 32 -11.99 -0.24 7.06
N GLU A 33 -13.25 0.13 6.83
CA GLU A 33 -14.28 0.09 7.87
C GLU A 33 -14.55 -1.35 8.36
N ARG A 34 -14.52 -2.34 7.48
CA ARG A 34 -14.64 -3.77 7.86
C ARG A 34 -13.42 -4.24 8.66
N GLU A 35 -12.22 -3.83 8.26
CA GLU A 35 -10.99 -4.15 9.01
C GLU A 35 -11.02 -3.53 10.40
N LEU A 36 -11.44 -2.27 10.54
CA LEU A 36 -11.60 -1.62 11.84
C LEU A 36 -12.61 -2.37 12.71
N ALA A 37 -13.76 -2.75 12.14
CA ALA A 37 -14.76 -3.54 12.86
C ALA A 37 -14.19 -4.89 13.35
N ALA A 38 -13.37 -5.57 12.53
CA ALA A 38 -12.69 -6.80 12.91
C ALA A 38 -11.69 -6.58 14.07
N VAL A 39 -10.90 -5.50 14.02
CA VAL A 39 -9.97 -5.14 15.11
C VAL A 39 -10.72 -4.83 16.40
N VAL A 40 -11.82 -4.09 16.34
CA VAL A 40 -12.65 -3.79 17.52
C VAL A 40 -13.25 -5.05 18.11
N ALA A 41 -13.76 -5.97 17.28
CA ALA A 41 -14.24 -7.27 17.73
C ALA A 41 -13.13 -8.09 18.41
N HIS A 42 -11.92 -8.08 17.84
CA HIS A 42 -10.76 -8.75 18.43
C HIS A 42 -10.37 -8.14 19.79
N LEU A 43 -10.33 -6.81 19.89
CA LEU A 43 -10.09 -6.12 21.17
C LEU A 43 -11.16 -6.45 22.22
N GLY A 44 -12.43 -6.54 21.81
CA GLY A 44 -13.51 -7.01 22.67
C GLY A 44 -13.25 -8.42 23.20
N SER A 45 -12.88 -9.35 22.31
CA SER A 45 -12.53 -10.72 22.69
C SER A 45 -11.35 -10.77 23.67
N VAL A 46 -10.26 -10.04 23.39
CA VAL A 46 -9.08 -9.98 24.27
C VAL A 46 -9.43 -9.41 25.64
N ARG A 47 -10.28 -8.38 25.72
CA ARG A 47 -10.75 -7.85 27.01
C ARG A 47 -11.58 -8.88 27.79
N THR A 48 -12.48 -9.59 27.10
CA THR A 48 -13.28 -10.66 27.72
C THR A 48 -12.40 -11.79 28.24
N THR A 49 -11.40 -12.22 27.49
CA THR A 49 -10.47 -13.28 27.94
C THR A 49 -9.60 -12.82 29.10
N LEU A 50 -9.10 -11.57 29.08
CA LEU A 50 -8.34 -11.01 30.20
C LEU A 50 -9.19 -10.92 31.48
N ASN A 51 -10.44 -10.47 31.38
CA ASN A 51 -11.35 -10.42 32.52
C ASN A 51 -11.65 -11.83 33.06
N ALA A 52 -11.91 -12.81 32.18
CA ALA A 52 -12.12 -14.18 32.60
C ALA A 52 -10.89 -14.77 33.32
N LEU A 53 -9.67 -14.45 32.86
CA LEU A 53 -8.45 -14.85 33.54
C LEU A 53 -8.30 -14.16 34.91
N GLN A 54 -8.64 -12.87 35.01
CA GLN A 54 -8.62 -12.14 36.29
C GLN A 54 -9.65 -12.70 37.29
N ASP A 55 -10.83 -13.09 36.82
CA ASP A 55 -11.86 -13.72 37.65
C ASP A 55 -11.39 -15.09 38.13
N LEU A 56 -10.81 -15.91 37.24
CA LEU A 56 -10.22 -17.20 37.63
C LEU A 56 -9.08 -17.04 38.66
N MET A 57 -8.25 -16.00 38.51
CA MET A 57 -7.21 -15.69 39.50
C MET A 57 -7.82 -15.28 40.85
N GLN A 58 -8.87 -14.46 40.87
CA GLN A 58 -9.56 -14.08 42.11
C GLN A 58 -10.24 -15.27 42.79
N VAL A 59 -10.94 -16.12 42.02
CA VAL A 59 -11.53 -17.37 42.51
C VAL A 59 -10.47 -18.29 43.07
N ALA A 60 -9.32 -18.44 42.40
CA ALA A 60 -8.21 -19.24 42.90
C ALA A 60 -7.61 -18.67 44.21
N THR A 61 -7.50 -17.34 44.34
CA THR A 61 -7.04 -16.71 45.59
C THR A 61 -8.01 -16.87 46.74
N LEU A 62 -9.32 -16.78 46.50
CA LEU A 62 -10.34 -16.98 47.52
C LEU A 62 -10.45 -18.46 47.92
N ALA A 63 -10.33 -19.39 46.97
CA ALA A 63 -10.29 -20.83 47.24
C ALA A 63 -9.03 -21.25 48.03
N SER A 64 -7.89 -20.54 47.89
CA SER A 64 -6.71 -20.72 48.76
C SER A 64 -6.91 -20.15 50.18
N GLY A 65 -7.76 -19.15 50.35
CA GLY A 65 -8.11 -18.59 51.67
C GLY A 65 -9.14 -19.42 52.44
N GLU A 66 -9.94 -20.23 51.75
CA GLU A 66 -11.02 -21.05 52.32
C GLU A 66 -10.62 -22.52 52.54
N ALA A 67 -9.31 -22.84 52.48
CA ALA A 67 -8.79 -24.15 52.87
C ALA A 67 -8.56 -24.29 54.40
N ALA A 68 -9.32 -23.54 55.20
CA ALA A 68 -9.26 -23.59 56.66
C ALA A 68 -10.64 -23.67 57.35
N VAL A 69 -11.70 -24.15 56.69
CA VAL A 69 -12.87 -24.70 57.40
C VAL A 69 -13.50 -25.84 56.59
N GLY A 70 -13.53 -27.04 57.17
CA GLY A 70 -14.67 -27.94 56.99
C GLY A 70 -14.52 -29.07 55.96
N VAL A 71 -14.02 -30.19 56.45
CA VAL A 71 -14.17 -31.56 55.93
C VAL A 71 -15.61 -31.88 55.47
N ALA A 72 -15.79 -32.43 54.26
CA ALA A 72 -16.70 -33.56 54.00
C ALA A 72 -16.57 -34.11 52.56
N VAL A 73 -15.84 -35.22 52.45
CA VAL A 73 -15.93 -36.16 51.31
C VAL A 73 -17.23 -36.97 51.45
N PRO A 74 -17.97 -37.23 50.36
CA PRO A 74 -18.66 -38.51 50.26
C PRO A 74 -18.20 -39.32 49.04
N LYS A 75 -17.97 -40.61 49.33
CA LYS A 75 -17.63 -41.70 48.42
C LYS A 75 -18.82 -42.10 47.53
N PRO A 76 -18.57 -42.80 46.40
CA PRO A 76 -19.53 -43.02 45.33
C PRO A 76 -20.47 -44.19 45.63
N VAL A 77 -21.74 -44.07 45.24
CA VAL A 77 -22.70 -45.19 45.25
C VAL A 77 -23.00 -45.62 43.82
N ARG A 78 -22.67 -46.88 43.57
CA ARG A 78 -22.86 -47.67 42.35
C ARG A 78 -24.31 -48.16 42.29
N ALA A 79 -25.01 -47.92 41.19
CA ALA A 79 -26.19 -48.68 40.79
C ALA A 79 -25.95 -49.28 39.39
N LYS A 80 -26.39 -50.53 39.23
CA LYS A 80 -25.97 -51.53 38.24
C LYS A 80 -27.14 -51.83 37.29
N VAL A 81 -26.87 -51.71 35.98
CA VAL A 81 -27.27 -52.57 34.83
C VAL A 81 -28.75 -52.76 34.47
N THR A 82 -29.06 -52.43 33.21
CA THR A 82 -29.61 -53.28 32.13
C THR A 82 -29.35 -52.53 30.80
N GLU A 83 -29.10 -53.09 29.61
CA GLU A 83 -28.87 -54.44 29.11
C GLU A 83 -28.40 -54.29 27.64
N ALA A 84 -27.55 -55.24 27.22
CA ALA A 84 -27.03 -55.57 25.90
C ALA A 84 -27.75 -55.02 24.64
N VAL A 85 -26.95 -54.70 23.61
CA VAL A 85 -26.84 -55.47 22.35
C VAL A 85 -25.78 -54.83 21.45
N GLU A 86 -24.73 -55.59 21.14
CA GLU A 86 -23.88 -55.43 19.96
C GLU A 86 -24.42 -56.42 18.89
N PRO A 87 -24.49 -56.03 17.60
CA PRO A 87 -23.57 -56.65 16.65
C PRO A 87 -23.13 -55.73 15.49
N THR A 88 -21.86 -55.84 15.10
CA THR A 88 -21.38 -55.55 13.72
C THR A 88 -21.90 -56.60 12.72
N PRO A 89 -21.75 -56.50 11.36
CA PRO A 89 -21.22 -55.44 10.48
C PRO A 89 -22.14 -55.13 9.25
N SER A 90 -21.83 -54.08 8.47
CA SER A 90 -21.88 -54.02 6.97
C SER A 90 -22.10 -52.58 6.46
N GLY A 91 -21.26 -52.13 5.51
CA GLY A 91 -21.53 -50.97 4.64
C GLY A 91 -22.69 -51.23 3.65
N PRO A 92 -23.09 -50.30 2.75
CA PRO A 92 -22.19 -49.46 1.92
C PRO A 92 -22.62 -47.96 1.73
N THR A 93 -21.76 -47.25 1.00
CA THR A 93 -21.75 -45.86 0.44
C THR A 93 -23.09 -45.19 0.05
N PRO A 94 -23.16 -43.83 0.01
CA PRO A 94 -22.91 -43.12 -1.26
C PRO A 94 -22.10 -41.80 -1.18
N SER A 95 -21.21 -41.66 -2.18
CA SER A 95 -20.91 -40.50 -3.04
C SER A 95 -20.66 -39.08 -2.47
N GLY A 96 -19.47 -38.54 -2.81
CA GLY A 96 -18.99 -37.17 -2.55
C GLY A 96 -19.62 -36.06 -3.43
N PRO A 97 -18.93 -34.94 -3.78
CA PRO A 97 -17.48 -34.73 -3.87
C PRO A 97 -16.92 -33.52 -3.07
N ALA A 98 -15.62 -33.56 -2.80
CA ALA A 98 -14.82 -32.45 -2.27
C ALA A 98 -13.88 -31.89 -3.36
N PRO A 99 -13.68 -30.56 -3.47
CA PRO A 99 -12.58 -29.99 -4.21
C PRO A 99 -11.40 -29.61 -3.28
N ALA A 100 -10.19 -29.93 -3.73
CA ALA A 100 -8.90 -29.45 -3.21
C ALA A 100 -8.62 -28.01 -3.65
N PRO A 101 -7.57 -27.35 -3.12
CA PRO A 101 -6.37 -27.27 -3.95
C PRO A 101 -5.00 -27.34 -3.25
N ASP A 102 -4.06 -27.78 -4.08
CA ASP A 102 -2.60 -27.89 -3.97
C ASP A 102 -1.83 -26.60 -3.68
N GLY A 103 -0.66 -26.78 -3.08
CA GLY A 103 0.41 -25.79 -2.98
C GLY A 103 1.79 -26.38 -3.28
N ALA A 104 2.53 -25.64 -4.10
CA ALA A 104 4.00 -25.51 -4.16
C ALA A 104 4.89 -26.58 -4.84
N ALA A 105 5.40 -26.17 -6.02
CA ALA A 105 6.81 -26.07 -6.45
C ALA A 105 7.73 -27.32 -6.49
N VAL A 106 8.37 -27.56 -7.64
CA VAL A 106 9.82 -27.36 -7.95
C VAL A 106 10.19 -28.02 -9.28
N VAL A 107 11.04 -27.32 -10.03
CA VAL A 107 11.57 -27.58 -11.39
C VAL A 107 12.71 -28.61 -11.39
N ARG A 108 12.75 -29.57 -12.35
CA ARG A 108 13.98 -29.96 -13.10
C ARG A 108 13.76 -30.89 -14.32
N ALA A 109 14.47 -30.55 -15.40
CA ALA A 109 15.03 -31.37 -16.50
C ALA A 109 14.25 -31.58 -17.84
N GLU A 110 14.91 -31.13 -18.92
CA GLU A 110 14.75 -31.28 -20.40
C GLU A 110 14.83 -32.76 -20.90
N PRO A 111 14.67 -33.14 -22.22
CA PRO A 111 14.77 -32.37 -23.49
C PRO A 111 13.74 -32.75 -24.63
N GLU A 112 14.02 -32.30 -25.87
CA GLU A 112 13.33 -32.52 -27.18
C GLU A 112 12.15 -31.56 -27.50
N ALA A 113 12.03 -30.90 -28.65
CA ALA A 113 12.77 -30.89 -29.92
C ALA A 113 12.53 -29.54 -30.66
N ARG A 114 13.51 -29.10 -31.46
CA ARG A 114 13.39 -28.05 -32.51
C ARG A 114 12.59 -28.61 -33.73
N PRO A 115 12.16 -27.83 -34.77
CA PRO A 115 12.44 -26.42 -35.14
C PRO A 115 11.15 -25.59 -35.43
N GLN A 116 11.15 -24.25 -35.53
CA GLN A 116 11.40 -23.49 -36.77
C GLN A 116 11.53 -21.98 -36.47
N ARG A 117 12.47 -21.35 -37.18
CA ARG A 117 12.70 -19.89 -37.31
C ARG A 117 11.58 -19.22 -38.13
N PRO A 118 11.42 -17.89 -37.99
CA PRO A 118 11.90 -17.05 -39.09
C PRO A 118 12.89 -15.97 -38.62
N GLU A 119 13.99 -15.90 -39.36
CA GLU A 119 14.90 -14.76 -39.42
C GLU A 119 14.22 -13.57 -40.09
N GLY A 120 14.46 -12.37 -39.58
CA GLY A 120 14.20 -11.16 -40.34
C GLY A 120 14.28 -9.90 -39.48
N GLN A 121 15.21 -9.01 -39.82
CA GLN A 121 15.27 -7.60 -39.42
C GLN A 121 16.10 -7.27 -38.17
N GLN A 122 17.38 -7.66 -38.20
CA GLN A 122 18.44 -6.71 -37.86
C GLN A 122 18.99 -6.12 -39.16
N LYS A 123 18.75 -4.82 -39.40
CA LYS A 123 19.61 -3.87 -40.13
C LYS A 123 18.85 -2.55 -40.30
N GLN A 124 19.17 -1.57 -39.45
CA GLN A 124 19.27 -0.14 -39.80
C GLN A 124 19.71 0.65 -38.57
N GLN A 125 21.02 0.66 -38.33
CA GLN A 125 21.69 1.77 -37.66
C GLN A 125 22.52 2.52 -38.71
N LYS A 126 22.58 3.85 -38.51
CA LYS A 126 23.42 4.87 -39.16
C LYS A 126 22.87 5.54 -40.42
N GLN A 127 22.23 6.69 -40.17
CA GLN A 127 22.43 8.04 -40.72
C GLN A 127 21.21 8.83 -40.21
N GLN A 128 21.29 9.93 -39.45
CA GLN A 128 22.02 11.16 -39.71
C GLN A 128 22.26 11.91 -38.39
N LYS A 129 23.43 12.52 -38.33
CA LYS A 129 23.85 13.48 -37.32
C LYS A 129 23.45 14.87 -37.84
N GLN A 130 23.14 15.78 -36.91
CA GLN A 130 23.06 17.25 -37.06
C GLN A 130 21.70 17.82 -37.48
N GLN A 131 20.96 18.34 -36.49
CA GLN A 131 20.39 19.68 -36.55
C GLN A 131 20.06 20.20 -35.13
N LYS A 132 20.48 21.44 -34.89
CA LYS A 132 20.36 22.25 -33.66
C LYS A 132 18.91 22.33 -33.14
N PRO A 133 18.65 22.30 -31.82
CA PRO A 133 17.36 22.70 -31.29
C PRO A 133 17.41 24.21 -30.96
N ALA A 134 16.69 25.01 -31.74
CA ALA A 134 16.35 26.38 -31.38
C ALA A 134 14.86 26.61 -31.60
N ARG A 135 14.17 26.92 -30.49
CA ARG A 135 12.81 27.48 -30.38
C ARG A 135 11.70 26.46 -30.70
N THR A 136 10.68 26.27 -29.88
CA THR A 136 9.88 27.27 -29.16
C THR A 136 9.29 26.70 -27.88
N ALA A 137 9.63 27.34 -26.77
CA ALA A 137 8.79 27.39 -25.58
C ALA A 137 7.43 27.99 -25.94
N ARG A 138 6.39 27.15 -26.01
CA ARG A 138 4.98 27.55 -25.85
C ARG A 138 4.17 26.31 -25.49
N ARG A 139 3.95 26.07 -24.19
CA ARG A 139 2.66 25.62 -23.60
C ARG A 139 2.83 25.38 -22.10
N GLY A 140 2.86 26.46 -21.33
CA GLY A 140 2.87 26.44 -19.87
C GLY A 140 2.06 27.58 -19.29
N GLU A 141 0.93 27.93 -19.93
CA GLU A 141 0.01 28.96 -19.45
C GLU A 141 -1.43 28.55 -19.78
N ARG A 142 -1.97 27.65 -18.96
CA ARG A 142 -3.41 27.53 -18.65
C ARG A 142 -3.64 26.38 -17.67
N GLY A 143 -3.36 26.70 -16.44
CA GLY A 143 -3.62 25.91 -15.24
C GLY A 143 -3.03 26.74 -14.12
N ASP A 144 -3.77 26.91 -13.02
CA ASP A 144 -3.18 27.15 -11.71
C ASP A 144 -3.11 28.53 -11.03
N ARG A 145 -4.09 29.42 -11.20
CA ARG A 145 -4.25 30.55 -10.25
C ARG A 145 -4.40 30.14 -8.77
N GLN A 146 -4.74 28.88 -8.47
CA GLN A 146 -4.87 28.39 -7.08
C GLN A 146 -3.65 27.63 -6.56
N THR A 147 -2.86 26.96 -7.41
CA THR A 147 -1.59 26.38 -6.96
C THR A 147 -0.41 27.32 -7.14
N ASP A 148 -0.49 28.40 -7.93
CA ASP A 148 0.55 29.43 -8.00
C ASP A 148 0.90 29.98 -6.61
N GLY A 149 -0.10 30.19 -5.75
CA GLY A 149 0.12 30.59 -4.36
C GLY A 149 0.73 29.49 -3.47
N LYS A 150 0.39 28.21 -3.72
CA LYS A 150 0.96 27.07 -2.98
C LYS A 150 2.38 26.73 -3.44
N TYR A 151 2.65 26.82 -4.73
CA TYR A 151 3.97 26.68 -5.34
C TYR A 151 4.86 27.86 -4.97
N GLY A 152 4.32 29.08 -4.86
CA GLY A 152 5.03 30.24 -4.33
C GLY A 152 5.52 30.00 -2.90
N ARG A 153 4.61 29.61 -1.99
CA ARG A 153 4.99 29.27 -0.61
C ARG A 153 5.96 28.08 -0.51
N LEU A 154 5.78 27.04 -1.33
CA LEU A 154 6.70 25.91 -1.37
C LEU A 154 8.08 26.32 -1.87
N THR A 155 8.13 27.23 -2.85
CA THR A 155 9.39 27.77 -3.38
C THR A 155 10.14 28.55 -2.30
N GLU A 156 9.45 29.41 -1.56
CA GLU A 156 10.02 30.16 -0.43
C GLU A 156 10.58 29.21 0.65
N GLN A 157 9.80 28.22 1.07
CA GLN A 157 10.24 27.22 2.06
C GLN A 157 11.46 26.41 1.61
N ILE A 158 11.51 26.04 0.33
CA ILE A 158 12.67 25.35 -0.24
C ILE A 158 13.90 26.26 -0.23
N MET A 159 13.75 27.55 -0.55
CA MET A 159 14.86 28.50 -0.50
C MET A 159 15.38 28.73 0.91
N ASP A 160 14.49 28.85 1.89
CA ASP A 160 14.87 29.00 3.30
C ASP A 160 15.65 27.77 3.79
N PHE A 161 15.23 26.57 3.38
CA PHE A 161 15.95 25.33 3.68
C PHE A 161 17.34 25.30 3.02
N PHE A 162 17.47 25.73 1.76
CA PHE A 162 18.75 25.78 1.07
C PHE A 162 19.69 26.85 1.62
N ALA A 163 19.16 27.95 2.15
CA ALA A 163 19.94 28.95 2.87
C ALA A 163 20.54 28.40 4.17
N GLY A 164 19.82 27.51 4.87
CA GLY A 164 20.28 26.88 6.11
C GLY A 164 21.24 25.68 5.92
N THR A 165 21.26 25.05 4.74
CA THR A 165 22.06 23.83 4.47
C THR A 165 23.47 24.09 3.93
N GLY A 166 23.86 25.35 3.71
CA GLY A 166 25.26 25.72 3.46
C GLY A 166 25.86 25.14 2.17
N GLY A 167 25.04 24.87 1.15
CA GLY A 167 25.51 24.33 -0.13
C GLY A 167 25.65 22.80 -0.19
N ALA A 168 25.11 22.07 0.78
CA ALA A 168 25.06 20.61 0.74
C ALA A 168 24.27 20.10 -0.48
N ASP A 169 24.68 18.94 -1.00
CA ASP A 169 23.97 18.22 -2.06
C ASP A 169 22.79 17.44 -1.45
N VAL A 170 21.57 17.88 -1.69
CA VAL A 170 20.35 17.33 -1.09
C VAL A 170 19.44 16.73 -2.15
N ARG A 171 18.79 15.59 -1.86
CA ARG A 171 17.77 15.03 -2.76
C ARG A 171 16.42 15.67 -2.50
N ALA A 172 15.56 15.69 -3.53
CA ALA A 172 14.18 16.16 -3.41
C ALA A 172 13.39 15.46 -2.29
N ARG A 173 13.69 14.18 -2.01
CA ARG A 173 13.08 13.44 -0.90
C ARG A 173 13.52 13.97 0.46
N ASP A 174 14.79 14.28 0.62
CA ASP A 174 15.34 14.78 1.88
C ASP A 174 14.84 16.20 2.16
N VAL A 175 14.71 17.03 1.12
CA VAL A 175 14.04 18.34 1.21
C VAL A 175 12.57 18.16 1.63
N ALA A 176 11.85 17.20 1.04
CA ALA A 176 10.46 16.94 1.42
C ALA A 176 10.35 16.47 2.89
N ALA A 177 11.26 15.61 3.35
CA ALA A 177 11.30 15.15 4.74
C ALA A 177 11.62 16.30 5.72
N ALA A 178 12.58 17.16 5.38
CA ALA A 178 12.91 18.33 6.20
C ALA A 178 11.76 19.34 6.31
N LEU A 179 10.91 19.41 5.28
CA LEU A 179 9.70 20.23 5.27
C LEU A 179 8.47 19.51 5.87
N GLY A 180 8.60 18.25 6.31
CA GLY A 180 7.50 17.43 6.84
C GLY A 180 6.43 17.08 5.79
N ARG A 181 6.82 16.99 4.50
CA ARG A 181 5.94 16.76 3.35
C ARG A 181 6.25 15.46 2.61
N ASP A 182 6.94 14.51 3.22
CA ASP A 182 7.26 13.21 2.64
C ASP A 182 6.14 12.16 2.84
N THR A 183 4.98 12.59 3.33
CA THR A 183 3.79 11.74 3.55
C THR A 183 3.25 11.14 2.25
N ASP A 184 3.38 11.85 1.13
CA ASP A 184 2.79 11.48 -0.15
C ASP A 184 3.80 11.58 -1.30
N ALA A 185 3.76 10.60 -2.21
CA ALA A 185 4.57 10.64 -3.43
C ALA A 185 4.29 11.89 -4.30
N GLY A 186 3.06 12.42 -4.23
CA GLY A 186 2.67 13.67 -4.89
C GLY A 186 3.42 14.88 -4.35
N SER A 187 3.60 14.97 -3.02
CA SER A 187 4.34 16.06 -2.37
C SER A 187 5.82 16.03 -2.73
N ILE A 188 6.43 14.84 -2.81
CA ILE A 188 7.83 14.67 -3.25
C ILE A 188 7.99 15.08 -4.73
N ASN A 189 7.03 14.75 -5.58
CA ASN A 189 7.03 15.15 -6.99
C ASN A 189 6.85 16.67 -7.14
N ALA A 190 5.99 17.30 -6.33
CA ALA A 190 5.83 18.76 -6.31
C ALA A 190 7.12 19.48 -5.91
N VAL A 191 7.85 18.97 -4.91
CA VAL A 191 9.18 19.47 -4.52
C VAL A 191 10.16 19.30 -5.67
N ARG A 192 10.21 18.13 -6.30
CA ARG A 192 11.09 17.86 -7.45
C ARG A 192 10.82 18.80 -8.62
N SER A 193 9.56 18.98 -9.03
CA SER A 193 9.20 19.90 -10.11
C SER A 193 9.49 21.35 -9.77
N THR A 194 9.44 21.74 -8.50
CA THR A 194 9.81 23.08 -8.05
C THR A 194 11.34 23.25 -8.09
N LEU A 195 12.10 22.25 -7.67
CA LEU A 195 13.56 22.24 -7.81
C LEU A 195 14.01 22.31 -9.26
N ASP A 196 13.38 21.56 -10.17
CA ASP A 196 13.68 21.63 -11.60
C ASP A 196 13.39 23.03 -12.19
N ARG A 197 12.32 23.71 -11.73
CA ARG A 197 12.04 25.12 -12.09
C ARG A 197 13.08 26.09 -11.52
N LEU A 198 13.55 25.86 -10.30
CA LEU A 198 14.62 26.66 -9.69
C LEU A 198 15.97 26.44 -10.37
N VAL A 199 16.24 25.24 -10.86
CA VAL A 199 17.40 24.94 -11.69
C VAL A 199 17.30 25.64 -13.04
N ALA A 200 16.12 25.63 -13.67
CA ALA A 200 15.89 26.33 -14.92
C ALA A 200 16.05 27.86 -14.80
N THR A 201 15.80 28.43 -13.62
CA THR A 201 16.00 29.85 -13.31
C THR A 201 17.36 30.15 -12.67
N SER A 202 18.28 29.17 -12.66
CA SER A 202 19.65 29.28 -12.15
C SER A 202 19.79 29.64 -10.67
N ARG A 203 18.73 29.47 -9.87
CA ARG A 203 18.75 29.72 -8.42
C ARG A 203 19.26 28.51 -7.62
N VAL A 204 19.08 27.31 -8.17
CA VAL A 204 19.57 26.03 -7.62
C VAL A 204 20.40 25.34 -8.72
N GLN A 205 21.40 24.55 -8.36
CA GLN A 205 22.20 23.78 -9.30
C GLN A 205 21.99 22.28 -9.11
N ARG A 206 22.14 21.52 -10.19
CA ARG A 206 22.03 20.06 -10.16
C ARG A 206 23.43 19.46 -10.05
N ALA A 207 23.76 18.93 -8.88
CA ALA A 207 25.07 18.33 -8.60
C ALA A 207 25.22 16.91 -9.17
N GLY A 208 24.09 16.22 -9.45
CA GLY A 208 24.10 14.87 -9.99
C GLY A 208 22.70 14.30 -10.22
N ARG A 209 22.58 12.97 -10.39
CA ARG A 209 21.29 12.30 -10.57
C ARG A 209 20.41 12.47 -9.32
N GLY A 210 19.49 13.43 -9.38
CA GLY A 210 18.53 13.70 -8.31
C GLY A 210 19.11 14.41 -7.09
N LEU A 211 20.30 15.01 -7.22
CA LEU A 211 20.95 15.84 -6.21
C LEU A 211 20.91 17.30 -6.63
N TYR A 212 20.52 18.15 -5.69
CA TYR A 212 20.39 19.59 -5.86
C TYR A 212 21.23 20.30 -4.81
N ARG A 213 21.89 21.38 -5.23
CA ARG A 213 22.68 22.25 -4.35
C ARG A 213 22.25 23.69 -4.50
N ALA A 214 22.27 24.45 -3.42
CA ALA A 214 22.12 25.89 -3.49
C ALA A 214 23.20 26.48 -4.43
N ASN A 215 22.84 27.42 -5.29
CA ASN A 215 23.83 28.12 -6.08
C ASN A 215 24.55 29.11 -5.14
N PRO A 216 25.88 28.98 -4.89
CA PRO A 216 26.60 30.01 -4.16
C PRO A 216 26.49 31.31 -4.96
N SER A 217 25.84 32.31 -4.38
CA SER A 217 25.80 33.68 -4.91
C SER A 217 27.12 34.38 -4.62
#